data_AF-Q9ZEW2-F1
#
_entry.id   AF-Q9ZEW2-F1
#
_cell.length_a   1.000
_cell.length_b   1.000
_cell.length_c   1.000
_cell.angle_alpha   90.00
_cell.angle_beta   90.00
_cell.angle_gamma   90.00
#
_symmetry.space_group_name_H-M   'P 1'
#
loop_
_entity.id
_entity.type
_entity.pdbx_description
1 polymer ?
#
loop_
_entity_poly.entity_id
_entity_poly.type
_entity_poly.pdbx_seq_one_letter_code
_entity_poly.pdbx_strand_id
1 'polypeptide(L)' 'NPMTASEKQLAAVARKRITHKEVKVFIRNPLKDRMIALCDQEGITQAQFIEKLIERELSEQGLLK' A
#
# COMPACT_ATOMS: atom_id res chain seq x y z
N ASN A 1 6.30 -23.72 21.97
CA ASN A 1 5.46 -22.55 22.32
C ASN A 1 4.83 -21.95 21.08
N PRO A 2 3.50 -21.80 21.05
CA PRO A 2 2.82 -21.05 19.99
C PRO A 2 3.17 -19.56 20.10
N MET A 3 3.47 -18.91 18.97
CA MET A 3 3.75 -17.46 18.93
C MET A 3 2.57 -16.65 19.46
N THR A 4 2.89 -15.63 20.26
CA THR A 4 1.97 -14.59 20.72
C THR A 4 1.46 -13.74 19.54
N ALA A 5 0.34 -13.02 19.74
CA ALA A 5 -0.22 -12.14 18.71
C ALA A 5 0.78 -11.07 18.23
N SER A 6 1.59 -10.53 19.15
CA SER A 6 2.62 -9.53 18.86
C SER A 6 3.76 -10.10 18.01
N GLU A 7 4.22 -11.33 18.32
CA GLU A 7 5.26 -12.01 17.53
C GLU A 7 4.76 -12.31 16.11
N LYS A 8 3.49 -12.71 15.96
CA LYS A 8 2.87 -12.93 14.64
C LYS A 8 2.81 -11.64 13.83
N GLN A 9 2.44 -10.52 14.46
CA GLN A 9 2.39 -9.21 13.80
C GLN A 9 3.80 -8.76 13.36
N LEU A 10 4.79 -8.89 14.24
CA LEU A 10 6.17 -8.53 13.93
C LEU A 10 6.73 -9.36 12.78
N ALA A 11 6.49 -10.68 12.77
CA ALA A 11 6.88 -11.56 11.68
C ALA A 11 6.17 -11.22 10.36
N ALA A 12 4.90 -10.80 10.39
CA ALA A 12 4.18 -10.35 9.20
C ALA A 12 4.78 -9.06 8.62
N VAL A 13 5.11 -8.09 9.48
CA VAL A 13 5.78 -6.85 9.06
C VAL A 13 7.18 -7.12 8.51
N ALA A 14 7.95 -7.98 9.17
CA ALA A 14 9.29 -8.37 8.72
C ALA A 14 9.25 -9.02 7.33
N ARG A 15 8.31 -9.94 7.08
CA ARG A 15 8.11 -10.55 5.76
C ARG A 15 7.73 -9.54 4.68
N LYS A 16 6.86 -8.57 5.00
CA LYS A 16 6.50 -7.51 4.05
C LYS A 16 7.69 -6.63 3.66
N ARG A 17 8.59 -6.33 4.59
CA ARG A 17 9.79 -5.53 4.32
C ARG A 17 10.81 -6.19 3.39
N ILE A 18 10.76 -7.51 3.23
CA ILE A 18 11.61 -8.23 2.27
C ILE A 18 11.14 -7.97 0.83
N THR A 19 9.83 -7.84 0.63
CA THR A 19 9.20 -7.76 -0.69
C THR A 19 8.75 -6.34 -1.07
N HIS A 20 8.56 -5.45 -0.10
CA HIS A 20 8.04 -4.10 -0.30
C HIS A 20 8.91 -3.06 0.41
N LYS A 21 9.10 -1.90 -0.22
CA LYS A 21 9.72 -0.72 0.40
C LYS A 21 8.64 0.25 0.90
N GLU A 22 8.88 0.87 2.05
CA GLU A 22 7.96 1.86 2.63
C GLU A 22 8.05 3.20 1.88
N VAL A 23 6.90 3.80 1.59
CA VAL A 23 6.79 5.15 1.00
C VAL A 23 6.18 6.09 2.02
N LYS A 24 6.96 7.07 2.50
CA LYS A 24 6.53 8.05 3.51
C LYS A 24 6.29 9.41 2.86
N VAL A 25 5.02 9.75 2.65
CA VAL A 25 4.59 10.99 1.98
C VAL A 25 3.46 11.68 2.73
N PHE A 26 3.36 12.99 2.53
CA PHE A 26 2.19 13.78 2.94
C PHE A 26 1.44 14.24 1.69
N ILE A 27 0.12 14.07 1.69
CA ILE A 27 -0.77 14.52 0.61
C ILE A 27 -1.86 15.42 1.19
N ARG A 28 -2.51 16.20 0.33
CA ARG A 28 -3.61 17.09 0.75
C ARG A 28 -4.77 16.30 1.34
N ASN A 29 -5.31 16.74 2.47
CA ASN A 29 -6.40 16.04 3.18
C ASN A 29 -7.57 15.65 2.25
N PRO A 30 -8.10 16.54 1.38
CA PRO A 30 -9.23 16.17 0.52
C PRO A 30 -8.92 15.02 -0.46
N LEU A 31 -7.65 14.88 -0.87
CA LEU A 31 -7.24 13.76 -1.72
C LEU A 31 -7.14 12.47 -0.91
N LYS A 32 -6.62 12.55 0.32
CA LYS A 32 -6.55 11.41 1.22
C LYS A 32 -7.95 10.87 1.54
N ASP A 33 -8.90 11.75 1.83
CA ASP A 33 -10.26 11.36 2.18
C ASP A 33 -10.95 10.64 1.01
N ARG A 34 -10.78 11.16 -0.21
CA ARG A 34 -11.27 10.51 -1.44
C ARG A 34 -10.62 9.17 -1.70
N MET A 35 -9.30 9.07 -1.51
CA MET A 35 -8.56 7.82 -1.64
C MET A 35 -9.11 6.77 -0.68
N ILE A 36 -9.34 7.12 0.59
CA ILE A 36 -9.88 6.22 1.60
C ILE A 36 -11.28 5.74 1.18
N ALA A 37 -12.17 6.66 0.79
CA ALA A 37 -13.52 6.30 0.35
C ALA A 37 -13.52 5.35 -0.85
N LEU A 38 -12.62 5.56 -1.82
CA LEU A 38 -12.48 4.66 -2.95
C LEU A 38 -11.92 3.30 -2.55
N CYS A 39 -10.93 3.26 -1.65
CA CYS A 39 -10.37 2.02 -1.12
C CYS A 39 -11.45 1.18 -0.44
N ASP A 40 -12.31 1.81 0.36
CA ASP A 40 -13.44 1.16 1.04
C ASP A 40 -14.47 0.64 0.03
N GLN A 41 -14.78 1.42 -1.01
CA GLN A 41 -15.72 1.03 -2.06
C GLN A 41 -15.21 -0.17 -2.90
N GLU A 42 -13.93 -0.18 -3.25
CA GLU A 42 -13.33 -1.24 -4.08
C GLU A 42 -12.85 -2.46 -3.27
N GLY A 43 -12.87 -2.38 -1.93
CA GLY A 43 -12.35 -3.43 -1.06
C GLY A 43 -10.84 -3.62 -1.17
N ILE A 44 -10.10 -2.55 -1.48
CA ILE A 44 -8.64 -2.56 -1.63
C ILE A 44 -7.96 -1.77 -0.51
N THR A 45 -6.70 -2.09 -0.27
CA THR A 45 -5.88 -1.31 0.67
C THR A 45 -5.35 -0.03 0.03
N GLN A 46 -5.02 0.96 0.85
CA GLN A 46 -4.36 2.19 0.40
C GLN A 46 -3.03 1.89 -0.34
N ALA A 47 -2.29 0.87 0.10
CA ALA A 47 -1.06 0.45 -0.57
C ALA A 47 -1.33 -0.06 -1.99
N GLN A 48 -2.33 -0.93 -2.17
CA GLN A 48 -2.75 -1.42 -3.49
C GLN A 48 -3.25 -0.30 -4.39
N PHE A 49 -3.96 0.68 -3.84
CA PHE A 49 -4.36 1.86 -4.60
C PHE A 49 -3.14 2.65 -5.12
N ILE A 50 -2.15 2.88 -4.27
CA ILE A 50 -0.91 3.58 -4.65
C ILE A 50 -0.09 2.76 -5.65
N GLU A 51 0.01 1.44 -5.50
CA GLU A 51 0.67 0.55 -6.46
C GLU A 51 0.01 0.64 -7.83
N LYS A 52 -1.33 0.53 -7.92
CA LYS A 52 -2.09 0.70 -9.17
C LYS A 52 -1.87 2.08 -9.79
N LEU A 53 -1.83 3.14 -8.98
CA LEU A 53 -1.61 4.50 -9.45
C LEU A 53 -0.20 4.66 -10.06
N ILE A 54 0.82 4.09 -9.41
CA ILE A 54 2.21 4.10 -9.89
C ILE A 54 2.34 3.27 -11.17
N GLU A 55 1.77 2.05 -11.19
CA GLU A 55 1.79 1.19 -12.38
C GLU A 55 1.17 1.88 -13.58
N ARG A 56 -0.01 2.49 -13.39
CA ARG A 56 -0.70 3.23 -14.43
C ARG A 56 0.15 4.39 -14.97
N GLU A 57 0.71 5.23 -14.11
CA GLU A 57 1.55 6.35 -14.53
C GLU A 57 2.79 5.85 -15.28
N LEU A 58 3.48 4.83 -14.77
CA LEU A 58 4.65 4.27 -15.44
C LEU A 58 4.31 3.64 -16.80
N SER A 59 3.17 2.98 -16.93
CA SER A 59 2.67 2.46 -18.22
C SER A 59 2.34 3.59 -19.20
N GLU A 60 1.67 4.65 -18.74
CA GLU A 60 1.35 5.83 -19.57
C GLU A 60 2.63 6.55 -20.06
N GLN A 61 3.70 6.53 -19.26
CA GLN A 61 5.03 7.05 -19.62
C GLN A 61 5.89 6.06 -20.45
N GLY A 62 5.39 4.85 -20.73
CA GLY A 62 6.13 3.81 -21.46
C GLY A 62 7.31 3.20 -20.69
N LEU A 63 7.33 3.34 -19.36
CA LEU A 63 8.37 2.84 -18.46
C LEU A 63 8.06 1.44 -17.91
N LEU A 64 6.80 1.00 -17.99
CA LEU A 64 6.39 -0.38 -17.76
C LEU A 64 5.96 -1.00 -19.10
N LYS A 65 6.54 -2.17 -19.40
CA LYS A 65 6.24 -2.97 -20.60
C LYS A 65 5.19 -4.03 -20.31
#